data_AF-R7VDW2-F1
#
_entry.id   AF-R7VDW2-F1
#
_cell.length_a   1.000
_cell.length_b   1.000
_cell.length_c   1.000
_cell.angle_alpha   90.00
_cell.angle_beta   90.00
_cell.angle_gamma   90.00
#
_symmetry.space_group_name_H-M   'P 1'
#
loop_
_entity.id
_entity.type
_entity.pdbx_description
1 polymer ?
#
loop_
_entity_poly.entity_id
_entity_poly.type
_entity_poly.pdbx_seq_one_letter_code
_entity_poly.pdbx_strand_id
1 'polypeptide(L)' 'DDTVLIYNRVPKTGSTSFAGVAYDLCVQNKFNVLHLNVSKNNHVLGLSDQRRFVLNITHWESKKPALYHGHLAYLPFSR' A
#
# COMPACT_ATOMS: atom_id res chain seq x y z
N ASP A 1 10.37 10.04 -10.08
CA ASP A 1 8.96 10.13 -9.64
C ASP A 1 8.84 9.73 -8.18
N ASP A 2 8.28 10.64 -7.37
CA ASP A 2 8.10 10.48 -5.91
C ASP A 2 6.67 10.03 -5.54
N THR A 3 5.91 9.54 -6.52
CA THR A 3 4.48 9.26 -6.34
C THR A 3 4.26 7.93 -5.62
N VAL A 4 3.41 7.97 -4.60
CA VAL A 4 2.95 6.81 -3.84
C VAL A 4 1.43 6.74 -3.88
N LEU A 5 0.89 5.58 -4.30
CA LEU A 5 -0.54 5.28 -4.26
C LEU A 5 -0.81 4.22 -3.19
N ILE A 6 -1.80 4.47 -2.33
CA ILE A 6 -2.25 3.50 -1.33
C ILE A 6 -3.64 2.99 -1.75
N TYR A 7 -3.71 1.70 -2.04
CA TYR A 7 -4.94 0.98 -2.31
C TYR A 7 -5.34 0.11 -1.10
N ASN A 8 -6.01 0.73 -0.15
CA ASN A 8 -6.59 0.09 1.03
C ASN A 8 -7.82 -0.75 0.65
N ARG A 9 -7.55 -1.91 0.05
CA ARG A 9 -8.55 -2.76 -0.61
C ARG A 9 -9.55 -3.36 0.37
N VAL A 10 -10.82 -3.26 0.00
CA VAL A 10 -11.93 -3.92 0.70
C VAL A 10 -12.02 -5.39 0.26
N PRO A 11 -12.27 -6.34 1.18
CA PRO A 11 -12.48 -7.73 0.83
C PRO A 11 -13.67 -7.92 -0.13
N LYS A 12 -13.53 -8.83 -1.09
CA LYS A 12 -14.61 -9.30 -1.98
C LYS A 12 -15.22 -8.25 -2.92
N THR A 13 -14.47 -7.22 -3.29
CA THR A 13 -14.92 -6.15 -4.22
C THR A 13 -14.27 -6.22 -5.61
N GLY A 14 -13.79 -7.39 -6.04
CA GLY A 14 -12.96 -7.49 -7.25
C GLY A 14 -11.53 -6.94 -7.06
N SER A 15 -11.14 -6.65 -5.81
CA SER A 15 -9.84 -6.06 -5.50
C SER A 15 -8.63 -6.92 -5.88
N THR A 16 -8.80 -8.24 -6.00
CA THR A 16 -7.74 -9.14 -6.47
C THR A 16 -7.49 -8.94 -7.97
N SER A 17 -8.55 -8.80 -8.75
CA SER A 17 -8.45 -8.56 -10.20
C SER A 17 -7.75 -7.24 -10.49
N PHE A 18 -8.11 -6.17 -9.77
CA PHE A 18 -7.45 -4.87 -9.92
C PHE A 18 -5.97 -4.90 -9.50
N ALA A 19 -5.63 -5.57 -8.39
CA ALA A 19 -4.24 -5.74 -7.99
C ALA A 19 -3.43 -6.53 -9.05
N GLY A 20 -4.04 -7.52 -9.70
CA GLY A 20 -3.41 -8.27 -10.81
C GLY A 20 -2.96 -7.35 -11.95
N VAL A 21 -3.85 -6.46 -12.41
CA VAL A 21 -3.51 -5.47 -13.46
C VAL A 21 -2.33 -4.59 -13.03
N ALA A 22 -2.27 -4.17 -11.77
CA ALA A 22 -1.15 -3.39 -11.27
C ALA A 22 0.17 -4.18 -11.33
N TYR A 23 0.17 -5.47 -10.99
CA TYR A 23 1.36 -6.33 -11.10
C TYR A 23 1.80 -6.54 -12.55
N ASP A 24 0.85 -6.72 -13.49
CA ASP A 24 1.18 -6.93 -14.90
C ASP A 24 1.85 -5.69 -15.53
N LEU A 25 1.47 -4.49 -15.10
CA LEU A 25 1.95 -3.23 -15.66
C LEU A 25 3.19 -2.67 -14.96
N CYS A 26 3.56 -3.14 -13.77
CA CYS A 26 4.56 -2.48 -12.94
C CYS A 26 5.97 -2.47 -13.56
N VAL A 27 6.34 -3.56 -14.24
CA VAL A 27 7.64 -3.70 -14.91
C VAL A 27 7.74 -2.76 -16.10
N GLN A 28 6.72 -2.75 -16.97
CA GLN A 28 6.70 -1.92 -18.18
C GLN A 28 6.67 -0.43 -17.83
N ASN A 29 5.87 -0.06 -16.82
CA ASN A 29 5.66 1.33 -16.42
C ASN A 29 6.63 1.79 -15.32
N LYS A 30 7.61 0.96 -14.93
CA LYS A 30 8.70 1.28 -14.01
C LYS A 30 8.22 1.78 -12.63
N PHE A 31 7.23 1.13 -12.04
CA PHE A 31 6.79 1.36 -10.66
C PHE A 31 6.78 0.07 -9.85
N ASN A 32 6.71 0.18 -8.53
CA ASN A 32 6.71 -0.97 -7.62
C ASN A 32 5.30 -1.29 -7.13
N VAL A 33 4.97 -2.57 -6.94
CA VAL A 33 3.72 -2.99 -6.29
C VAL A 33 4.05 -3.78 -5.03
N LEU A 34 3.54 -3.35 -3.88
CA LEU A 34 3.83 -3.95 -2.58
C LEU A 34 2.53 -4.35 -1.87
N HIS A 35 2.48 -5.59 -1.39
CA HIS A 35 1.36 -6.08 -0.59
C HIS A 35 1.61 -5.83 0.91
N LEU A 36 0.68 -5.17 1.58
CA LEU A 36 0.68 -4.93 3.02
C LEU A 36 -0.04 -6.07 3.72
N ASN A 37 0.67 -6.75 4.62
CA ASN A 37 0.09 -7.77 5.49
C ASN A 37 -0.03 -7.23 6.92
N VAL A 38 -1.22 -7.32 7.50
CA VAL A 38 -1.47 -6.90 8.89
C VAL A 38 -1.77 -8.13 9.74
N SER A 39 -1.11 -8.25 10.88
CA SER A 39 -1.27 -9.38 11.79
C SER A 39 -2.74 -9.62 12.14
N LYS A 40 -3.17 -10.89 12.10
CA LYS A 40 -4.55 -11.32 12.35
C LYS A 40 -5.60 -10.70 11.42
N ASN A 41 -5.19 -10.15 10.27
CA ASN A 41 -6.07 -9.38 9.37
C ASN A 41 -6.84 -8.26 10.09
N ASN A 42 -6.23 -7.69 11.14
CA ASN A 42 -6.79 -6.51 11.78
C ASN A 42 -6.77 -5.36 10.78
N HIS A 43 -7.88 -4.64 10.69
CA HIS A 43 -8.04 -3.53 9.75
C HIS A 43 -7.45 -2.24 10.32
N VAL A 44 -7.26 -2.15 11.63
CA VAL A 44 -6.73 -0.96 12.31
C VAL A 44 -5.33 -1.25 12.84
N LEU A 45 -4.36 -0.45 12.42
CA LEU A 45 -3.01 -0.48 12.95
C LEU A 45 -2.95 0.19 14.34
N GLY A 46 -2.12 -0.34 15.23
CA GLY A 46 -1.75 0.37 16.45
C GLY A 46 -0.93 1.62 16.14
N LEU A 47 -0.90 2.61 17.05
CA LEU A 47 -0.24 3.90 16.83
C LEU A 47 1.24 3.77 16.42
N SER A 48 1.97 2.83 17.03
CA SER A 48 3.37 2.53 16.70
C SER A 48 3.52 2.05 15.24
N ASP A 49 2.62 1.17 14.79
CA ASP A 49 2.64 0.64 13.43
C ASP A 49 2.17 1.67 12.42
N GLN A 50 1.22 2.54 12.78
CA GLN A 50 0.82 3.69 11.96
C GLN A 50 2.03 4.60 11.69
N ARG A 51 2.75 5.00 12.75
CA ARG A 51 3.97 5.82 12.61
C ARG A 51 5.02 5.13 11.76
N ARG A 52 5.27 3.84 12.00
CA ARG A 52 6.23 3.05 11.22
C ARG A 52 5.84 2.97 9.75
N PHE A 53 4.55 2.75 9.47
CA PHE A 53 4.03 2.70 8.12
C PHE A 53 4.21 4.03 7.39
N VAL A 54 3.82 5.16 8.02
CA VAL A 54 4.01 6.50 7.45
C VAL A 54 5.48 6.78 7.14
N LEU A 55 6.39 6.50 8.09
CA LEU A 55 7.82 6.72 7.90
C LEU A 55 8.38 5.87 6.76
N ASN A 56 8.00 4.59 6.69
CA ASN A 56 8.46 3.69 5.65
C ASN A 56 8.01 4.15 4.26
N ILE A 57 6.72 4.41 4.06
CA ILE A 57 6.25 4.75 2.70
C ILE A 57 6.75 6.14 2.24
N THR A 58 7.02 7.03 3.19
CA THR A 58 7.50 8.39 2.89
C THR A 58 8.99 8.41 2.58
N HIS A 59 9.82 7.60 3.24
CA HIS A 59 11.29 7.68 3.11
C HIS A 59 11.93 6.52 2.35
N TRP A 60 11.16 5.52 1.92
CA TRP A 60 11.71 4.38 1.19
C TRP A 60 11.90 4.70 -0.30
N GLU A 61 12.89 5.53 -0.59
CA GLU A 61 13.18 6.05 -1.94
C GLU A 61 13.37 4.97 -2.99
N SER A 62 14.04 3.86 -2.66
CA SER A 62 14.28 2.76 -3.59
C SER A 62 13.03 2.01 -4.04
N LYS A 63 11.87 2.28 -3.44
CA LYS A 63 10.58 1.70 -3.84
C LYS A 63 9.69 2.68 -4.58
N LYS A 64 10.06 3.94 -4.70
CA LYS A 64 9.25 4.93 -5.42
C LYS A 64 9.59 4.93 -6.92
N PRO A 65 8.61 5.12 -7.82
CA PRO A 65 7.17 5.24 -7.54
C PRO A 65 6.55 3.89 -7.14
N ALA A 66 5.51 3.92 -6.29
CA ALA A 66 4.96 2.70 -5.69
C ALA A 66 3.44 2.68 -5.54
N LEU A 67 2.84 1.49 -5.68
CA LEU A 67 1.48 1.16 -5.30
C LEU A 67 1.52 0.16 -4.13
N TYR A 68 1.06 0.59 -2.96
CA TYR A 68 0.87 -0.27 -1.79
C TYR A 68 -0.58 -0.74 -1.74
N HIS A 69 -0.83 -2.04 -1.59
CA HIS A 69 -2.19 -2.57 -1.46
C HIS A 69 -2.32 -3.56 -0.29
N GLY A 70 -3.46 -3.54 0.39
CA GLY A 70 -3.72 -4.47 1.49
C GLY A 70 -4.99 -4.14 2.26
N HIS A 71 -5.34 -5.00 3.21
CA HIS A 71 -6.54 -4.86 4.02
C HIS A 71 -6.27 -3.96 5.24
N LEU A 72 -6.54 -2.67 5.08
CA LEU A 72 -6.29 -1.62 6.07
C LEU A 72 -7.45 -0.62 6.03
N ALA A 73 -7.82 -0.07 7.18
CA ALA A 73 -8.67 1.12 7.26
C ALA A 73 -7.94 2.37 6.74
N TYR A 74 -8.66 3.44 6.47
CA TYR A 74 -8.01 4.70 6.10
C TYR A 74 -7.09 5.19 7.23
N LEU A 75 -5.87 5.60 6.88
CA LEU A 75 -4.91 6.22 7.78
C LEU A 75 -4.67 7.67 7.35
N PRO A 76 -4.95 8.67 8.20
CA PRO A 76 -4.63 10.05 7.90
C PRO A 76 -3.12 10.29 8.02
N PHE A 77 -2.51 10.86 6.98
CA PHE A 77 -1.09 11.25 6.93
C PHE A 77 -0.83 12.67 7.43
N SER A 78 -1.89 13.45 7.61
CA SER A 78 -1.86 14.87 7.93
C SER A 78 -2.04 15.15 9.43
N ARG A 79 -1.82 14.18 10.31
CA ARG A 79 -1.93 14.32 11.77
C ARG A 79 -0.63 14.01 12.46
#